data_AF-A0A1Q8RLB0-F1
#
_entry.id   AF-A0A1Q8RLB0-F1
#
_cell.length_a   1.000
_cell.length_b   1.000
_cell.length_c   1.000
_cell.angle_alpha   90.00
_cell.angle_beta   90.00
_cell.angle_gamma   90.00
#
_symmetry.space_group_name_H-M   'P 1'
#
loop_
_entity.id
_entity.type
_entity.pdbx_description
1 polymer ?
#
loop_
_entity_poly.entity_id
_entity_poly.type
_entity_poly.pdbx_seq_one_letter_code
_entity_poly.pdbx_strand_id
1 'polypeptide(L)'
;MFSKIASAATLALAATMVSAQTFTTCDPTKKDCPADPALGGSVSIDWTKGNDDNVFRKLDGTSVKYESGGALFAINKETDAPTMASKKYIFFGKVDVVLKASSGTGVVTSVVLQSDDLDEIDWEWLGGDNAQVQTNYFGKGDTSTYDRGAYHPVADPINQYHKYTIDWTQDSVKWLIDDVLVRELKYADAQGGSRFPQTPMEVKIGTWVAGRKDAPKGTVEWAGGYTDFEKAPFNAYYKSIAITDYQGNKGVKNAKEYVYGDRSGSWESIVVKTEGGSDDKSSSASASKTSTKVESKTTLSTVTASGSGSASATASSEATATGEASSTATSGSGATGSSQTSASGTAAAPTTVGANSGLMNKANLALGAAGLFFTFLL
;
A
#
# COMPACT_ATOMS: atom_id res chain seq x y z
N MET A 1 17.93 -43.89 13.21
CA MET A 1 18.12 -42.42 13.25
C MET A 1 18.12 -41.91 11.82
N PHE A 2 16.96 -41.49 11.31
CA PHE A 2 16.84 -40.93 9.96
C PHE A 2 16.45 -39.46 10.09
N SER A 3 17.45 -38.59 9.93
CA SER A 3 17.27 -37.14 9.91
C SER A 3 16.70 -36.74 8.54
N LYS A 4 15.47 -36.20 8.53
CA LYS A 4 14.89 -35.56 7.35
C LYS A 4 15.33 -34.09 7.35
N ILE A 5 16.24 -33.75 6.45
CA ILE A 5 16.54 -32.35 6.12
C ILE A 5 15.42 -31.90 5.18
N ALA A 6 14.52 -31.07 5.68
CA ALA A 6 13.56 -30.33 4.85
C ALA A 6 14.33 -29.20 4.15
N SER A 7 14.47 -29.27 2.84
CA SER A 7 14.91 -28.14 2.02
C SER A 7 13.83 -27.07 2.03
N ALA A 8 14.05 -26.00 2.78
CA ALA A 8 13.36 -24.74 2.58
C ALA A 8 13.89 -24.13 1.28
N ALA A 9 13.09 -24.20 0.21
CA ALA A 9 13.35 -23.43 -1.00
C ALA A 9 12.89 -21.99 -0.74
N THR A 10 13.84 -21.12 -0.39
CA THR A 10 13.64 -19.67 -0.42
C THR A 10 13.52 -19.23 -1.87
N LEU A 11 12.28 -19.02 -2.31
CA LEU A 11 11.96 -18.43 -3.60
C LEU A 11 12.22 -16.91 -3.52
N ALA A 12 13.47 -16.51 -3.75
CA ALA A 12 13.80 -15.11 -3.93
C ALA A 12 13.35 -14.68 -5.34
N LEU A 13 12.11 -14.22 -5.45
CA LEU A 13 11.56 -13.68 -6.69
C LEU A 13 12.04 -12.23 -6.86
N ALA A 14 12.85 -12.02 -7.89
CA ALA A 14 13.34 -10.72 -8.31
C ALA A 14 12.18 -9.83 -8.75
N ALA A 15 12.15 -8.62 -8.16
CA ALA A 15 11.32 -7.49 -8.58
C ALA A 15 11.52 -7.19 -10.06
N THR A 16 10.46 -6.80 -10.77
CA THR A 16 10.53 -5.63 -11.66
C THR A 16 9.11 -5.13 -12.01
N MET A 17 8.91 -3.84 -11.76
CA MET A 17 7.95 -2.95 -12.44
C MET A 17 6.46 -3.36 -12.50
N VAL A 18 5.75 -3.13 -11.39
CA VAL A 18 4.41 -2.48 -11.43
C VAL A 18 4.58 -0.96 -11.62
N SER A 19 5.57 -0.53 -12.42
CA SER A 19 5.97 0.88 -12.51
C SER A 19 4.97 1.76 -13.25
N ALA A 20 3.99 1.18 -13.94
CA ALA A 20 3.01 1.94 -14.72
C ALA A 20 1.98 2.64 -13.82
N GLN A 21 1.60 2.04 -12.69
CA GLN A 21 0.58 2.59 -11.80
C GLN A 21 1.18 3.29 -10.56
N THR A 22 2.29 2.75 -10.05
CA THR A 22 2.85 3.14 -8.76
C THR A 22 4.24 3.76 -8.94
N PHE A 23 4.29 5.07 -9.17
CA PHE A 23 5.52 5.84 -9.34
C PHE A 23 5.38 7.25 -8.75
N THR A 24 6.51 7.87 -8.45
CA THR A 24 6.60 9.28 -8.06
C THR A 24 7.55 10.02 -9.00
N THR A 25 7.20 11.25 -9.37
CA THR A 25 8.13 12.15 -10.07
C THR A 25 8.98 12.96 -9.09
N CYS A 26 8.52 13.07 -7.84
CA CYS A 26 9.19 13.79 -6.79
C CYS A 26 9.12 13.05 -5.46
N ASP A 27 10.26 12.48 -5.04
CA ASP A 27 10.37 11.82 -3.74
C ASP A 27 10.89 12.82 -2.67
N PRO A 28 10.04 13.25 -1.71
CA PRO A 28 10.38 14.25 -0.71
C PRO A 28 11.41 13.76 0.32
N THR A 29 11.61 12.44 0.45
CA THR A 29 12.70 11.88 1.28
C THR A 29 14.07 12.07 0.63
N LYS A 30 14.11 12.32 -0.69
CA LYS A 30 15.35 12.41 -1.48
C LYS A 30 15.66 13.83 -1.99
N LYS A 31 14.64 14.64 -2.28
CA LYS A 31 14.79 16.01 -2.80
C LYS A 31 13.66 16.92 -2.33
N ASP A 32 13.73 18.20 -2.66
CA ASP A 32 12.65 19.13 -2.34
C ASP A 32 11.54 18.97 -3.38
N CYS A 33 10.30 18.89 -2.90
CA CYS A 33 9.11 18.66 -3.71
C CYS A 33 8.08 19.78 -3.49
N PRO A 34 7.23 20.06 -4.50
CA PRO A 34 6.07 20.91 -4.31
C PRO A 34 5.17 20.38 -3.18
N ALA A 35 4.35 21.26 -2.62
CA ALA A 35 3.33 20.86 -1.67
C ALA A 35 2.23 20.05 -2.36
N ASP A 36 1.71 19.03 -1.67
CA ASP A 36 0.62 18.21 -2.18
C ASP A 36 -0.71 18.94 -1.99
N PRO A 37 -1.49 19.20 -3.04
CA PRO A 37 -2.78 19.86 -2.89
C PRO A 37 -3.76 18.96 -2.12
N ALA A 38 -4.32 19.46 -1.03
CA ALA A 38 -5.21 18.70 -0.16
C ALA A 38 -6.65 18.65 -0.66
N LEU A 39 -7.32 17.51 -0.45
CA LEU A 39 -8.77 17.40 -0.61
C LEU A 39 -9.50 18.25 0.43
N GLY A 40 -9.09 18.17 1.70
CA GLY A 40 -9.52 19.07 2.77
C GLY A 40 -10.97 18.88 3.23
N GLY A 41 -11.60 17.76 2.89
CA GLY A 41 -12.99 17.44 3.21
C GLY A 41 -13.44 16.12 2.61
N SER A 42 -14.74 16.01 2.31
CA SER A 42 -15.32 14.82 1.68
C SER A 42 -15.83 15.11 0.29
N VAL A 43 -15.73 14.12 -0.60
CA VAL A 43 -16.29 14.15 -1.95
C VAL A 43 -16.93 12.81 -2.27
N SER A 44 -17.97 12.83 -3.09
CA SER A 44 -18.55 11.61 -3.67
C SER A 44 -18.80 11.82 -5.15
N ILE A 45 -18.40 10.84 -5.96
CA ILE A 45 -18.55 10.84 -7.40
C ILE A 45 -19.37 9.60 -7.77
N ASP A 46 -20.39 9.84 -8.60
CA ASP A 46 -21.21 8.80 -9.23
C ASP A 46 -20.89 8.80 -10.72
N TRP A 47 -20.02 7.88 -11.15
CA TRP A 47 -19.54 7.83 -12.54
C TRP A 47 -20.60 7.37 -13.53
N THR A 48 -21.78 6.93 -13.08
CA THR A 48 -22.92 6.73 -13.97
C THR A 48 -23.41 8.06 -14.57
N LYS A 49 -23.03 9.20 -13.96
CA LYS A 49 -23.35 10.57 -14.39
C LYS A 49 -22.20 11.28 -15.11
N GLY A 50 -21.06 10.61 -15.32
CA GLY A 50 -19.85 11.21 -15.88
C GLY A 50 -18.78 11.51 -14.82
N ASN A 51 -17.67 12.12 -15.26
CA ASN A 51 -16.58 12.47 -14.35
C ASN A 51 -16.83 13.79 -13.61
N ASP A 52 -16.24 13.91 -12.43
CA ASP A 52 -15.91 15.22 -11.86
C ASP A 52 -14.44 15.54 -12.16
N ASP A 53 -14.22 16.33 -13.22
CA ASP A 53 -12.88 16.72 -13.66
C ASP A 53 -12.16 17.62 -12.65
N ASN A 54 -12.82 18.17 -11.62
CA ASN A 54 -12.14 18.89 -10.55
C ASN A 54 -11.52 17.96 -9.51
N VAL A 55 -11.98 16.71 -9.46
CA VAL A 55 -11.57 15.74 -8.44
C VAL A 55 -10.67 14.68 -9.04
N PHE A 56 -11.04 14.08 -10.18
CA PHE A 56 -10.23 13.07 -10.86
C PHE A 56 -9.76 13.55 -12.24
N ARG A 57 -8.50 13.26 -12.55
CA ARG A 57 -7.93 13.38 -13.90
C ARG A 57 -7.69 11.99 -14.48
N LYS A 58 -7.79 11.89 -15.80
CA LYS A 58 -7.28 10.75 -16.57
C LYS A 58 -5.75 10.90 -16.70
N LEU A 59 -5.01 9.83 -16.51
CA LEU A 59 -3.57 9.82 -16.81
C LEU A 59 -3.34 9.73 -18.32
N ASP A 60 -2.12 10.00 -18.76
CA ASP A 60 -1.75 9.91 -20.16
C ASP A 60 -2.08 8.52 -20.73
N GLY A 61 -2.51 8.48 -21.99
CA GLY A 61 -2.95 7.24 -22.65
C GLY A 61 -4.31 6.69 -22.18
N THR A 62 -4.95 7.30 -21.18
CA THR A 62 -6.22 6.80 -20.63
C THR A 62 -7.45 7.27 -21.42
N SER A 63 -8.25 6.30 -21.87
CA SER A 63 -9.60 6.52 -22.37
C SER A 63 -10.61 5.80 -21.49
N VAL A 64 -11.62 6.53 -21.02
CA VAL A 64 -12.69 6.02 -20.14
C VAL A 64 -14.03 6.47 -20.71
N LYS A 65 -14.94 5.52 -20.87
CA LYS A 65 -16.34 5.76 -21.21
C LYS A 65 -17.17 5.78 -19.93
N TYR A 66 -18.22 6.59 -19.91
CA TYR A 66 -19.16 6.65 -18.79
C TYR A 66 -20.51 6.09 -19.27
N GLU A 67 -20.95 5.03 -18.62
CA GLU A 67 -22.11 4.24 -19.01
C GLU A 67 -23.00 3.97 -17.80
N SER A 68 -24.12 3.25 -17.98
CA SER A 68 -25.03 2.91 -16.86
C SER A 68 -24.35 2.11 -15.73
N GLY A 69 -23.27 1.38 -16.04
CA GLY A 69 -22.44 0.67 -15.06
C GLY A 69 -21.38 1.53 -14.37
N GLY A 70 -21.24 2.80 -14.75
CA GLY A 70 -20.19 3.71 -14.25
C GLY A 70 -19.10 3.96 -15.28
N ALA A 71 -17.90 4.26 -14.79
CA ALA A 71 -16.70 4.43 -15.60
C ALA A 71 -16.18 3.08 -16.06
N LEU A 72 -16.10 2.88 -17.38
CA LEU A 72 -15.58 1.69 -18.04
C LEU A 72 -14.08 1.82 -18.29
N PHE A 73 -13.33 0.89 -17.70
CA PHE A 73 -11.88 0.71 -17.87
C PHE A 73 -11.67 -0.56 -18.69
N ALA A 74 -11.49 -0.39 -20.00
CA ALA A 74 -11.44 -1.49 -20.96
C ALA A 74 -9.99 -1.82 -21.39
N ILE A 75 -9.67 -3.11 -21.43
CA ILE A 75 -8.45 -3.67 -21.98
C ILE A 75 -8.78 -4.39 -23.29
N ASN A 76 -8.24 -3.88 -24.39
CA ASN A 76 -8.40 -4.46 -25.73
C ASN A 76 -7.08 -5.01 -26.28
N LYS A 77 -5.95 -4.48 -25.82
CA LYS A 77 -4.60 -4.86 -26.24
C LYS A 77 -3.60 -4.77 -25.09
N GLU A 78 -2.43 -5.35 -25.31
CA GLU A 78 -1.38 -5.55 -24.30
C GLU A 78 -0.87 -4.28 -23.63
N THR A 79 -0.93 -3.14 -24.32
CA THR A 79 -0.46 -1.84 -23.81
C THR A 79 -1.58 -1.04 -23.12
N ASP A 80 -2.81 -1.54 -23.06
CA ASP A 80 -3.88 -0.79 -22.42
C ASP A 80 -3.69 -0.80 -20.90
N ALA A 81 -3.74 0.39 -20.30
CA ALA A 81 -3.67 0.58 -18.86
C ALA A 81 -4.49 1.83 -18.42
N PRO A 82 -5.80 1.88 -18.74
CA PRO A 82 -6.63 3.03 -18.36
C PRO A 82 -6.52 3.28 -16.85
N THR A 83 -6.16 4.51 -16.49
CA THR A 83 -5.91 4.91 -15.10
C THR A 83 -6.40 6.34 -14.87
N MET A 84 -7.18 6.53 -13.80
CA MET A 84 -7.55 7.85 -13.31
C MET A 84 -6.97 8.02 -11.91
N ALA A 85 -6.57 9.24 -11.55
CA ALA A 85 -6.25 9.54 -10.17
C ALA A 85 -6.83 10.87 -9.71
N SER A 86 -6.99 10.97 -8.39
CA SER A 86 -7.41 12.20 -7.75
C SER A 86 -6.37 13.30 -8.02
N LYS A 87 -6.84 14.53 -8.22
CA LYS A 87 -5.99 15.72 -8.39
C LYS A 87 -5.40 16.19 -7.06
N LYS A 88 -5.92 15.65 -5.95
CA LYS A 88 -5.67 16.07 -4.59
C LYS A 88 -5.41 14.86 -3.72
N TYR A 89 -4.61 15.07 -2.69
CA TYR A 89 -4.20 14.08 -1.73
C TYR A 89 -5.14 14.08 -0.53
N ILE A 90 -5.24 12.94 0.13
CA ILE A 90 -5.82 12.80 1.48
C ILE A 90 -4.71 12.45 2.46
N PHE A 91 -4.84 12.88 3.71
CA PHE A 91 -3.87 12.53 4.74
C PHE A 91 -4.57 11.85 5.90
N PHE A 92 -4.44 10.52 5.94
CA PHE A 92 -5.44 9.65 6.56
C PHE A 92 -6.83 9.87 5.93
N GLY A 93 -7.75 8.94 6.12
CA GLY A 93 -9.07 9.07 5.53
C GLY A 93 -9.79 7.78 5.32
N LYS A 94 -10.91 7.90 4.62
CA LYS A 94 -11.71 6.78 4.19
C LYS A 94 -12.00 6.85 2.70
N VAL A 95 -11.80 5.75 2.00
CA VAL A 95 -12.10 5.60 0.57
C VAL A 95 -13.05 4.42 0.40
N ASP A 96 -14.30 4.70 0.02
CA ASP A 96 -15.32 3.71 -0.33
C ASP A 96 -15.47 3.69 -1.86
N VAL A 97 -15.11 2.58 -2.51
CA VAL A 97 -15.28 2.40 -3.96
C VAL A 97 -16.30 1.31 -4.23
N VAL A 98 -17.28 1.58 -5.08
CA VAL A 98 -18.21 0.56 -5.59
C VAL A 98 -17.78 0.20 -7.00
N LEU A 99 -17.33 -1.03 -7.19
CA LEU A 99 -16.83 -1.50 -8.48
C LEU A 99 -17.17 -2.96 -8.73
N LYS A 100 -17.03 -3.33 -10.01
CA LYS A 100 -17.07 -4.69 -10.52
C LYS A 100 -15.80 -4.91 -11.34
N ALA A 101 -15.01 -5.91 -10.97
CA ALA A 101 -13.68 -6.15 -11.52
C ALA A 101 -13.74 -6.68 -12.97
N SER A 102 -12.63 -6.51 -13.68
CA SER A 102 -12.46 -7.11 -15.01
C SER A 102 -12.23 -8.62 -14.91
N SER A 103 -12.72 -9.35 -15.91
CA SER A 103 -12.28 -10.71 -16.19
C SER A 103 -10.95 -10.73 -16.96
N GLY A 104 -10.42 -11.93 -17.19
CA GLY A 104 -9.24 -12.16 -18.03
C GLY A 104 -8.01 -12.53 -17.21
N THR A 105 -7.45 -13.71 -17.47
CA THR A 105 -6.16 -14.11 -16.88
C THR A 105 -5.10 -13.06 -17.19
N GLY A 106 -4.30 -12.68 -16.18
CA GLY A 106 -3.27 -11.65 -16.35
C GLY A 106 -3.78 -10.21 -16.39
N VAL A 107 -5.10 -9.96 -16.39
CA VAL A 107 -5.68 -8.61 -16.30
C VAL A 107 -5.95 -8.30 -14.84
N VAL A 108 -5.59 -7.09 -14.42
CA VAL A 108 -5.70 -6.65 -13.03
C VAL A 108 -6.58 -5.41 -12.96
N THR A 109 -7.53 -5.42 -12.04
CA THR A 109 -8.29 -4.22 -11.63
C THR A 109 -7.71 -3.72 -10.32
N SER A 110 -7.60 -2.41 -10.12
CA SER A 110 -6.81 -1.86 -9.00
C SER A 110 -7.42 -0.59 -8.41
N VAL A 111 -7.46 -0.52 -7.08
CA VAL A 111 -7.66 0.72 -6.32
C VAL A 111 -6.42 0.94 -5.46
N VAL A 112 -5.72 2.05 -5.65
CA VAL A 112 -4.43 2.30 -5.00
C VAL A 112 -4.44 3.68 -4.37
N LEU A 113 -4.09 3.78 -3.08
CA LEU A 113 -3.66 5.03 -2.46
C LEU A 113 -2.15 5.04 -2.50
N GLN A 114 -1.55 6.11 -3.01
CA GLN A 114 -0.09 6.23 -3.08
C GLN A 114 0.40 7.64 -2.77
N SER A 115 1.48 7.73 -1.99
CA SER A 115 2.16 8.97 -1.66
C SER A 115 3.34 9.26 -2.59
N ASP A 116 3.82 10.49 -2.52
CA ASP A 116 5.02 10.93 -3.22
C ASP A 116 6.31 10.24 -2.73
N ASP A 117 6.34 9.73 -1.49
CA ASP A 117 7.44 8.91 -0.97
C ASP A 117 7.23 7.39 -1.12
N LEU A 118 6.18 6.99 -1.84
CA LEU A 118 5.84 5.59 -2.16
C LEU A 118 5.37 4.75 -0.95
N ASP A 119 4.79 5.38 0.06
CA ASP A 119 3.80 4.71 0.88
C ASP A 119 2.58 4.34 0.00
N GLU A 120 2.01 3.16 0.22
CA GLU A 120 0.99 2.59 -0.66
C GLU A 120 -0.01 1.72 0.12
N ILE A 121 -1.29 1.77 -0.26
CA ILE A 121 -2.35 0.87 0.20
C ILE A 121 -3.19 0.50 -1.02
N ASP A 122 -3.40 -0.79 -1.26
CA ASP A 122 -4.10 -1.23 -2.47
C ASP A 122 -5.15 -2.33 -2.25
N TRP A 123 -6.02 -2.42 -3.26
CA TRP A 123 -6.84 -3.55 -3.60
C TRP A 123 -6.53 -3.98 -5.03
N GLU A 124 -6.32 -5.28 -5.25
CA GLU A 124 -6.00 -5.86 -6.55
C GLU A 124 -6.91 -7.06 -6.84
N TRP A 125 -7.67 -7.00 -7.93
CA TRP A 125 -8.47 -8.13 -8.43
C TRP A 125 -7.78 -8.74 -9.64
N LEU A 126 -7.57 -10.05 -9.61
CA LEU A 126 -7.00 -10.80 -10.72
C LEU A 126 -8.15 -11.35 -11.57
N GLY A 127 -8.20 -10.99 -12.85
CA GLY A 127 -9.34 -11.34 -13.71
C GLY A 127 -9.50 -12.83 -14.02
N GLY A 128 -8.51 -13.65 -13.68
CA GLY A 128 -8.59 -15.12 -13.68
C GLY A 128 -9.21 -15.73 -12.41
N ASP A 129 -9.47 -14.91 -11.39
CA ASP A 129 -9.97 -15.31 -10.09
C ASP A 129 -11.27 -14.58 -9.75
N ASN A 130 -12.36 -15.35 -9.62
CA ASN A 130 -13.69 -14.83 -9.33
C ASN A 130 -14.18 -15.17 -7.91
N ALA A 131 -13.26 -15.41 -6.98
CA ALA A 131 -13.61 -15.82 -5.62
C ALA A 131 -12.90 -15.00 -4.53
N GLN A 132 -11.92 -14.18 -4.89
CA GLN A 132 -11.15 -13.40 -3.93
C GLN A 132 -10.59 -12.11 -4.53
N VAL A 133 -10.15 -11.23 -3.62
CA VAL A 133 -9.42 -9.99 -3.92
C VAL A 133 -8.16 -9.95 -3.06
N GLN A 134 -7.07 -9.40 -3.59
CA GLN A 134 -5.87 -9.16 -2.81
C GLN A 134 -5.88 -7.75 -2.21
N THR A 135 -5.35 -7.65 -0.99
CA THR A 135 -4.94 -6.39 -0.35
C THR A 135 -3.44 -6.38 -0.20
N ASN A 136 -2.81 -5.23 -0.37
CA ASN A 136 -1.40 -5.06 -0.13
C ASN A 136 -1.12 -3.64 0.38
N TYR A 137 0.11 -3.42 0.85
CA TYR A 137 0.57 -2.12 1.32
C TYR A 137 2.09 -2.03 1.16
N PHE A 138 2.64 -0.87 0.84
CA PHE A 138 4.09 -0.63 0.84
C PHE A 138 4.40 0.56 1.74
N GLY A 139 5.58 0.53 2.36
CA GLY A 139 6.10 1.67 3.10
C GLY A 139 7.35 2.20 2.43
N LYS A 140 7.36 3.47 2.03
CA LYS A 140 8.52 4.17 1.45
C LYS A 140 9.12 3.46 0.22
N GLY A 141 8.27 2.80 -0.57
CA GLY A 141 8.67 2.02 -1.74
C GLY A 141 9.51 0.78 -1.40
N ASP A 142 9.51 0.31 -0.15
CA ASP A 142 10.27 -0.87 0.24
C ASP A 142 9.66 -2.15 -0.34
N THR A 143 10.41 -2.77 -1.26
CA THR A 143 10.07 -4.01 -1.95
C THR A 143 10.99 -5.17 -1.54
N SER A 144 11.71 -5.04 -0.41
CA SER A 144 12.63 -6.06 0.10
C SER A 144 11.95 -7.37 0.47
N THR A 145 10.68 -7.31 0.89
CA THR A 145 9.83 -8.48 1.14
C THR A 145 8.54 -8.40 0.32
N TYR A 146 7.96 -9.58 0.04
CA TYR A 146 6.69 -9.75 -0.68
C TYR A 146 5.61 -10.44 0.17
N ASP A 147 5.77 -10.38 1.49
CA ASP A 147 4.90 -11.01 2.50
C ASP A 147 3.69 -10.14 2.90
N ARG A 148 3.55 -8.96 2.29
CA ARG A 148 2.56 -7.95 2.64
C ARG A 148 1.18 -8.19 2.00
N GLY A 149 1.11 -8.99 0.94
CA GLY A 149 -0.14 -9.34 0.26
C GLY A 149 -1.00 -10.32 1.07
N ALA A 150 -2.31 -10.08 1.11
CA ALA A 150 -3.29 -11.02 1.69
C ALA A 150 -4.55 -11.09 0.82
N TYR A 151 -5.05 -12.31 0.60
CA TYR A 151 -6.24 -12.58 -0.22
C TYR A 151 -7.47 -12.76 0.67
N HIS A 152 -8.61 -12.21 0.22
CA HIS A 152 -9.87 -12.20 0.97
C HIS A 152 -11.00 -12.71 0.08
N PRO A 153 -11.83 -13.64 0.58
CA PRO A 153 -12.99 -14.12 -0.16
C PRO A 153 -13.97 -12.99 -0.50
N VAL A 154 -14.44 -12.98 -1.75
CA VAL A 154 -15.54 -12.13 -2.22
C VAL A 154 -16.34 -12.91 -3.26
N ALA A 155 -17.66 -12.85 -3.16
CA ALA A 155 -18.54 -13.64 -4.01
C ALA A 155 -18.72 -12.96 -5.38
N ASP A 156 -18.14 -13.53 -6.44
CA ASP A 156 -18.39 -13.13 -7.82
C ASP A 156 -18.01 -11.65 -8.16
N PRO A 157 -16.79 -11.18 -7.77
CA PRO A 157 -16.37 -9.78 -7.95
C PRO A 157 -16.27 -9.33 -9.42
N ILE A 158 -16.24 -10.27 -10.38
CA ILE A 158 -16.21 -9.99 -11.81
C ILE A 158 -17.61 -9.69 -12.37
N ASN A 159 -18.67 -10.29 -11.81
CA ASN A 159 -20.04 -10.10 -12.31
C ASN A 159 -20.91 -9.25 -11.38
N GLN A 160 -20.50 -9.01 -10.14
CA GLN A 160 -21.25 -8.25 -9.14
C GLN A 160 -20.49 -7.01 -8.67
N TYR A 161 -21.27 -5.95 -8.35
CA TYR A 161 -20.72 -4.78 -7.69
C TYR A 161 -20.60 -5.05 -6.20
N HIS A 162 -19.42 -4.78 -5.66
CA HIS A 162 -19.18 -4.76 -4.23
C HIS A 162 -18.67 -3.38 -3.82
N LYS A 163 -18.87 -3.04 -2.56
CA LYS A 163 -18.23 -1.89 -1.94
C LYS A 163 -16.94 -2.33 -1.26
N TYR A 164 -15.84 -1.72 -1.67
CA TYR A 164 -14.52 -1.91 -1.07
C TYR A 164 -14.12 -0.65 -0.34
N THR A 165 -13.76 -0.79 0.92
CA THR A 165 -13.39 0.32 1.79
C THR A 165 -11.95 0.18 2.20
N ILE A 166 -11.22 1.31 2.15
CA ILE A 166 -10.00 1.53 2.92
C ILE A 166 -10.33 2.59 3.97
N ASP A 167 -10.19 2.25 5.25
CA ASP A 167 -10.21 3.20 6.37
C ASP A 167 -8.82 3.27 6.98
N TRP A 168 -8.17 4.41 6.77
CA TRP A 168 -6.75 4.62 7.03
C TRP A 168 -6.57 5.72 8.06
N THR A 169 -5.93 5.36 9.17
CA THR A 169 -5.62 6.23 10.30
C THR A 169 -4.14 6.06 10.65
N GLN A 170 -3.63 6.90 11.55
CA GLN A 170 -2.27 6.73 12.08
C GLN A 170 -2.07 5.38 12.79
N ASP A 171 -3.15 4.80 13.34
CA ASP A 171 -3.08 3.60 14.18
C ASP A 171 -3.23 2.32 13.36
N SER A 172 -4.02 2.38 12.28
CA SER A 172 -4.33 1.20 11.47
C SER A 172 -4.82 1.56 10.06
N VAL A 173 -4.61 0.61 9.14
CA VAL A 173 -5.31 0.51 7.86
C VAL A 173 -6.30 -0.64 7.97
N LYS A 174 -7.56 -0.39 7.62
CA LYS A 174 -8.63 -1.38 7.60
C LYS A 174 -9.19 -1.52 6.20
N TRP A 175 -9.31 -2.76 5.76
CA TRP A 175 -9.93 -3.13 4.50
C TRP A 175 -11.27 -3.78 4.79
N LEU A 176 -12.33 -3.30 4.15
CA LEU A 176 -13.67 -3.85 4.28
C LEU A 176 -14.26 -4.19 2.92
N ILE A 177 -15.04 -5.26 2.87
CA ILE A 177 -15.86 -5.68 1.73
C ILE A 177 -17.31 -5.66 2.19
N ASP A 178 -18.15 -4.88 1.53
CA ASP A 178 -19.58 -4.73 1.87
C ASP A 178 -19.81 -4.44 3.37
N ASP A 179 -19.04 -3.49 3.91
CA ASP A 179 -19.03 -3.08 5.32
C ASP A 179 -18.52 -4.14 6.33
N VAL A 180 -18.00 -5.27 5.85
CA VAL A 180 -17.39 -6.31 6.69
C VAL A 180 -15.87 -6.17 6.68
N LEU A 181 -15.27 -6.01 7.85
CA LEU A 181 -13.81 -5.97 8.02
C LEU A 181 -13.19 -7.32 7.63
N VAL A 182 -12.28 -7.30 6.65
CA VAL A 182 -11.54 -8.49 6.18
C VAL A 182 -10.06 -8.45 6.55
N ARG A 183 -9.49 -7.25 6.73
CA ARG A 183 -8.10 -7.07 7.17
C ARG A 183 -7.92 -5.81 7.99
N GLU A 184 -7.08 -5.91 9.02
CA GLU A 184 -6.53 -4.76 9.75
C GLU A 184 -5.00 -4.90 9.76
N LEU A 185 -4.30 -3.84 9.35
CA LEU A 185 -2.86 -3.67 9.56
C LEU A 185 -2.69 -2.61 10.64
N LYS A 186 -2.15 -2.98 11.80
CA LYS A 186 -1.81 -1.99 12.83
C LYS A 186 -0.45 -1.37 12.53
N TYR A 187 -0.25 -0.13 12.97
CA TYR A 187 1.03 0.60 12.83
C TYR A 187 2.24 -0.26 13.21
N ALA A 188 2.18 -0.93 14.37
CA ALA A 188 3.26 -1.76 14.89
C ALA A 188 3.56 -3.01 14.04
N ASP A 189 2.57 -3.55 13.33
CA ASP A 189 2.73 -4.76 12.50
C ASP A 189 3.54 -4.46 11.23
N ALA A 190 3.54 -3.19 10.78
CA ALA A 190 4.32 -2.74 9.64
C ALA A 190 5.78 -2.40 10.03
N GLN A 191 6.51 -3.41 10.51
CA GLN A 191 7.90 -3.31 10.97
C GLN A 191 8.08 -2.22 12.04
N GLY A 192 7.24 -2.26 13.08
CA GLY A 192 7.27 -1.28 14.17
C GLY A 192 6.89 0.14 13.73
N GLY A 193 6.16 0.28 12.63
CA GLY A 193 5.74 1.57 12.07
C GLY A 193 6.61 2.11 10.94
N SER A 194 7.83 1.59 10.79
CA SER A 194 8.79 2.08 9.80
C SER A 194 8.35 1.84 8.35
N ARG A 195 7.39 0.94 8.13
CA ARG A 195 6.76 0.64 6.83
C ARG A 195 5.25 0.82 6.84
N PHE A 196 4.71 1.47 7.86
CA PHE A 196 3.29 1.79 7.87
C PHE A 196 3.02 2.95 6.89
N PRO A 197 2.03 2.85 5.99
CA PRO A 197 1.64 3.96 5.13
C PRO A 197 1.14 5.13 5.96
N GLN A 198 1.82 6.27 5.88
CA GLN A 198 1.66 7.36 6.85
C GLN A 198 1.89 8.75 6.25
N THR A 199 1.98 8.88 4.94
CA THR A 199 2.17 10.16 4.25
C THR A 199 1.00 10.44 3.31
N PRO A 200 0.70 11.70 2.95
CA PRO A 200 -0.45 12.05 2.12
C PRO A 200 -0.48 11.24 0.82
N MET A 201 -1.65 10.73 0.44
CA MET A 201 -1.81 9.87 -0.73
C MET A 201 -2.83 10.40 -1.72
N GLU A 202 -2.51 10.33 -3.02
CA GLU A 202 -3.51 10.40 -4.09
C GLU A 202 -4.22 9.05 -4.23
N VAL A 203 -5.48 9.07 -4.69
CA VAL A 203 -6.26 7.87 -4.97
C VAL A 203 -6.23 7.60 -6.47
N LYS A 204 -5.73 6.43 -6.86
CA LYS A 204 -5.67 5.91 -8.23
C LYS A 204 -6.68 4.77 -8.39
N ILE A 205 -7.36 4.76 -9.53
CA ILE A 205 -8.19 3.64 -9.98
C ILE A 205 -7.79 3.25 -11.39
N GLY A 206 -7.75 1.97 -11.69
CA GLY A 206 -7.26 1.53 -12.99
C GLY A 206 -7.52 0.07 -13.33
N THR A 207 -7.22 -0.26 -14.56
CA THR A 207 -7.15 -1.65 -15.02
C THR A 207 -5.94 -1.76 -15.93
N TRP A 208 -5.17 -2.83 -15.81
CA TRP A 208 -3.91 -2.99 -16.51
C TRP A 208 -3.59 -4.46 -16.78
N VAL A 209 -2.62 -4.69 -17.66
CA VAL A 209 -2.17 -6.03 -18.05
C VAL A 209 -0.90 -6.37 -17.27
N ALA A 210 -1.01 -7.26 -16.30
CA ALA A 210 0.13 -7.85 -15.59
C ALA A 210 0.72 -9.05 -16.35
N GLY A 211 -0.14 -9.81 -17.05
CA GLY A 211 0.21 -10.97 -17.87
C GLY A 211 0.79 -10.63 -19.24
N ARG A 212 1.63 -9.58 -19.36
CA ARG A 212 2.31 -9.22 -20.62
C ARG A 212 3.46 -10.16 -20.92
N LYS A 213 3.81 -10.31 -22.19
CA LYS A 213 4.91 -11.19 -22.64
C LYS A 213 6.28 -10.74 -22.14
N ASP A 214 6.46 -9.44 -22.01
CA ASP A 214 7.69 -8.79 -21.53
C ASP A 214 7.66 -8.48 -20.03
N ALA A 215 6.55 -8.79 -19.34
CA ALA A 215 6.46 -8.61 -17.89
C ALA A 215 7.37 -9.63 -17.16
N PRO A 216 7.88 -9.27 -15.98
CA PRO A 216 8.65 -10.21 -15.17
C PRO A 216 7.84 -11.44 -14.82
N LYS A 217 8.50 -12.60 -14.84
CA LYS A 217 7.84 -13.90 -14.64
C LYS A 217 7.00 -13.95 -13.36
N GLY A 218 7.51 -13.37 -12.27
CA GLY A 218 6.79 -13.32 -11.01
C GLY A 218 5.48 -12.53 -11.07
N THR A 219 5.45 -11.42 -11.83
CA THR A 219 4.23 -10.63 -12.05
C THR A 219 3.22 -11.41 -12.88
N VAL A 220 3.67 -12.11 -13.92
CA VAL A 220 2.81 -12.97 -14.76
C VAL A 220 2.24 -14.13 -13.94
N GLU A 221 3.07 -14.80 -13.14
CA GLU A 221 2.66 -15.91 -12.26
C GLU A 221 1.67 -15.43 -11.19
N TRP A 222 1.95 -14.30 -10.54
CA TRP A 222 1.04 -13.67 -9.57
C TRP A 222 -0.32 -13.35 -10.20
N ALA A 223 -0.34 -12.82 -11.42
CA ALA A 223 -1.59 -12.48 -12.13
C ALA A 223 -2.34 -13.69 -12.73
N GLY A 224 -1.84 -14.91 -12.47
CA GLY A 224 -2.45 -16.16 -12.91
C GLY A 224 -2.07 -16.61 -14.32
N GLY A 225 -1.16 -15.92 -15.00
CA GLY A 225 -0.65 -16.28 -16.32
C GLY A 225 -0.70 -15.14 -17.34
N TYR A 226 -0.34 -15.47 -18.58
CA TYR A 226 -0.38 -14.53 -19.70
C TYR A 226 -1.81 -14.20 -20.12
N THR A 227 -2.03 -12.95 -20.55
CA THR A 227 -3.33 -12.50 -21.04
C THR A 227 -3.60 -12.98 -22.46
N ASP A 228 -4.78 -13.56 -22.64
CA ASP A 228 -5.28 -14.05 -23.94
C ASP A 228 -6.15 -13.00 -24.61
N PHE A 229 -5.55 -12.14 -25.44
CA PHE A 229 -6.26 -11.05 -26.11
C PHE A 229 -7.30 -11.51 -27.15
N GLU A 230 -7.37 -12.80 -27.50
CA GLU A 230 -8.50 -13.32 -28.30
C GLU A 230 -9.83 -13.26 -27.52
N LYS A 231 -9.76 -13.15 -26.19
CA LYS A 231 -10.92 -13.00 -25.29
C LYS A 231 -11.25 -11.55 -24.94
N ALA A 232 -10.51 -10.58 -25.48
CA ALA A 232 -10.81 -9.17 -25.31
C ALA A 232 -12.17 -8.79 -25.96
N PRO A 233 -12.85 -7.73 -25.48
CA PRO A 233 -12.43 -6.79 -24.45
C PRO A 233 -12.60 -7.33 -23.02
N PHE A 234 -11.69 -6.94 -22.13
CA PHE A 234 -11.81 -7.14 -20.69
C PHE A 234 -12.21 -5.83 -20.03
N ASN A 235 -13.32 -5.83 -19.28
CA ASN A 235 -13.98 -4.61 -18.84
C ASN A 235 -14.13 -4.59 -17.31
N ALA A 236 -13.49 -3.63 -16.64
CA ALA A 236 -13.82 -3.26 -15.26
C ALA A 236 -14.79 -2.06 -15.26
N TYR A 237 -15.68 -2.02 -14.27
CA TYR A 237 -16.61 -0.91 -14.06
C TYR A 237 -16.46 -0.33 -12.67
N TYR A 238 -16.13 0.96 -12.59
CA TYR A 238 -16.13 1.74 -11.36
C TYR A 238 -17.42 2.56 -11.32
N LYS A 239 -18.33 2.20 -10.42
CA LYS A 239 -19.66 2.83 -10.34
C LYS A 239 -19.61 4.15 -9.60
N SER A 240 -19.00 4.16 -8.42
CA SER A 240 -18.92 5.35 -7.57
C SER A 240 -17.74 5.28 -6.63
N ILE A 241 -17.31 6.44 -6.15
CA ILE A 241 -16.34 6.58 -5.07
C ILE A 241 -16.81 7.62 -4.06
N ALA A 242 -16.54 7.39 -2.78
CA ALA A 242 -16.62 8.40 -1.74
C ALA A 242 -15.27 8.46 -1.03
N ILE A 243 -14.73 9.67 -0.90
CA ILE A 243 -13.45 9.94 -0.25
C ILE A 243 -13.71 10.91 0.88
N THR A 244 -13.20 10.60 2.07
CA THR A 244 -13.15 11.52 3.21
C THR A 244 -11.71 11.71 3.62
N ASP A 245 -11.24 12.95 3.55
CA ASP A 245 -9.93 13.36 4.04
C ASP A 245 -10.01 13.65 5.54
N TYR A 246 -9.26 12.89 6.33
CA TYR A 246 -9.15 13.15 7.78
C TYR A 246 -8.19 14.29 8.11
N GLN A 247 -7.41 14.77 7.12
CA GLN A 247 -6.57 15.97 7.23
C GLN A 247 -5.46 15.86 8.28
N GLY A 248 -4.92 14.66 8.45
CA GLY A 248 -3.92 14.32 9.44
C GLY A 248 -4.54 13.95 10.79
N ASN A 249 -3.71 13.94 11.85
CA ASN A 249 -4.16 13.59 13.20
C ASN A 249 -4.23 14.81 14.16
N LYS A 250 -3.86 16.00 13.69
CA LYS A 250 -3.69 17.21 14.53
C LYS A 250 -4.99 17.99 14.75
N GLY A 251 -6.15 17.43 14.36
CA GLY A 251 -7.45 18.09 14.44
C GLY A 251 -7.61 19.30 13.51
N VAL A 252 -6.71 19.47 12.55
CA VAL A 252 -6.74 20.55 11.56
C VAL A 252 -7.94 20.36 10.64
N LYS A 253 -8.60 21.46 10.26
CA LYS A 253 -9.71 21.47 9.31
C LYS A 253 -9.41 22.46 8.19
N ASN A 254 -10.01 22.21 7.04
CA ASN A 254 -9.85 23.00 5.82
C ASN A 254 -8.42 22.97 5.27
N ALA A 255 -7.77 21.80 5.31
CA ALA A 255 -6.47 21.61 4.68
C ALA A 255 -6.52 22.05 3.21
N LYS A 256 -5.49 22.78 2.78
CA LYS A 256 -5.29 23.24 1.41
C LYS A 256 -4.10 22.57 0.77
N GLU A 257 -3.05 22.33 1.55
CA GLU A 257 -1.84 21.66 1.10
C GLU A 257 -1.23 20.82 2.24
N TYR A 258 -0.55 19.73 1.86
CA TYR A 258 0.33 18.96 2.73
C TYR A 258 1.77 19.19 2.32
N VAL A 259 2.63 19.47 3.29
CA VAL A 259 4.05 19.74 3.06
C VAL A 259 4.88 18.79 3.90
N TYR A 260 5.82 18.08 3.29
CA TYR A 260 6.84 17.34 4.01
C TYR A 260 7.76 18.34 4.70
N GLY A 261 7.68 18.42 6.04
CA GLY A 261 8.47 19.35 6.85
C GLY A 261 9.94 18.94 6.99
N ASP A 262 10.25 17.68 6.72
CA ASP A 262 11.60 17.12 6.66
C ASP A 262 11.67 15.92 5.70
N ARG A 263 12.81 15.21 5.70
CA ARG A 263 13.07 14.05 4.82
C ARG A 263 12.75 12.68 5.43
N SER A 264 12.11 12.64 6.60
CA SER A 264 11.88 11.39 7.33
C SER A 264 10.83 10.48 6.68
N GLY A 265 9.87 11.07 5.94
CA GLY A 265 8.67 10.36 5.50
C GLY A 265 7.79 9.88 6.66
N SER A 266 7.87 10.52 7.83
CA SER A 266 6.97 10.24 8.95
C SER A 266 5.75 11.15 8.91
N TRP A 267 4.61 10.65 9.41
CA TRP A 267 3.38 11.44 9.42
C TRP A 267 3.52 12.69 10.30
N GLU A 268 4.36 12.65 11.33
CA GLU A 268 4.64 13.76 12.24
C GLU A 268 5.25 14.96 11.50
N SER A 269 6.07 14.71 10.48
CA SER A 269 6.75 15.74 9.71
C SER A 269 5.83 16.47 8.74
N ILE A 270 4.64 15.92 8.47
CA ILE A 270 3.67 16.54 7.57
C ILE A 270 3.09 17.80 8.24
N VAL A 271 3.32 18.93 7.55
CA VAL A 271 2.76 20.23 7.87
C VAL A 271 1.48 20.41 7.04
N VAL A 272 0.36 20.58 7.74
CA VAL A 272 -0.94 20.85 7.12
C VAL A 272 -1.13 22.36 7.00
N LYS A 273 -1.17 22.88 5.77
CA LYS A 273 -1.45 24.30 5.49
C LYS A 273 -2.95 24.51 5.28
N THR A 274 -3.53 25.50 5.97
CA THR A 274 -4.96 25.86 5.87
C THR A 274 -5.22 27.16 5.10
N GLU A 275 -4.18 27.97 4.93
CA GLU A 275 -4.19 29.15 4.06
C GLU A 275 -3.57 28.74 2.74
N GLY A 276 -4.26 29.00 1.63
CA GLY A 276 -3.71 28.70 0.31
C GLY A 276 -2.48 29.56 0.09
N GLY A 277 -1.39 28.96 -0.38
CA GLY A 277 -0.22 29.71 -0.82
C GLY A 277 -0.63 30.65 -1.95
N SER A 278 -0.90 31.91 -1.63
CA SER A 278 -0.63 32.98 -2.57
C SER A 278 0.88 33.06 -2.72
N ASP A 279 1.38 32.73 -3.91
CA ASP A 279 2.69 33.18 -4.35
C ASP A 279 2.76 34.70 -4.18
N ASP A 280 3.35 35.18 -3.08
CA ASP A 280 3.86 36.54 -3.02
C ASP A 280 4.92 36.77 -1.93
N LYS A 281 6.08 37.19 -2.43
CA LYS A 281 7.19 37.91 -1.80
C LYS A 281 8.05 37.19 -0.75
N SER A 282 9.12 36.62 -1.30
CA SER A 282 10.49 36.80 -0.78
C SER A 282 10.70 38.23 -0.25
N SER A 283 10.69 38.37 1.07
CA SER A 283 11.32 39.50 1.74
C SER A 283 12.83 39.27 1.71
N SER A 284 13.43 39.64 0.59
CA SER A 284 14.86 39.94 0.47
C SER A 284 15.18 41.13 1.39
N ALA A 285 15.56 40.83 2.64
CA ALA A 285 16.31 41.76 3.46
C ALA A 285 17.77 41.72 2.98
N SER A 286 18.03 42.44 1.89
CA SER A 286 19.36 42.65 1.35
C SER A 286 20.18 43.47 2.34
N ALA A 287 21.27 42.87 2.82
CA ALA A 287 22.28 43.53 3.63
C ALA A 287 22.96 44.64 2.82
N SER A 288 22.74 45.90 3.20
CA SER A 288 23.54 47.02 2.72
C SER A 288 24.57 47.40 3.79
N LYS A 289 25.84 47.20 3.44
CA LYS A 289 27.00 47.70 4.17
C LYS A 289 27.04 49.22 4.07
N THR A 290 27.19 49.91 5.21
CA THR A 290 27.86 51.22 5.22
C THR A 290 28.71 51.30 6.48
N SER A 291 29.99 51.57 6.24
CA SER A 291 31.09 51.72 7.18
C SER A 291 30.97 52.97 8.04
N THR A 292 31.29 52.87 9.33
CA THR A 292 32.00 53.94 10.04
C THR A 292 32.86 53.36 11.14
N LYS A 293 34.08 53.92 11.23
CA LYS A 293 35.27 53.53 11.98
C LYS A 293 35.23 54.10 13.41
N VAL A 294 36.17 53.62 14.24
CA VAL A 294 36.72 54.16 15.52
C VAL A 294 36.15 53.44 16.75
N GLU A 295 36.89 52.92 17.74
CA GLU A 295 38.30 52.59 17.99
C GLU A 295 38.35 51.79 19.31
N SER A 296 39.37 50.95 19.47
CA SER A 296 39.56 49.96 20.53
C SER A 296 39.83 50.54 21.93
N LYS A 297 39.46 49.78 22.98
CA LYS A 297 40.29 49.66 24.18
C LYS A 297 40.18 48.28 24.83
N THR A 298 41.31 47.57 24.81
CA THR A 298 41.59 46.29 25.44
C THR A 298 41.68 46.42 26.97
N THR A 299 41.26 45.40 27.71
CA THR A 299 42.04 44.91 28.87
C THR A 299 41.73 43.45 29.14
N LEU A 300 42.82 42.70 29.27
CA LEU A 300 42.94 41.27 29.51
C LEU A 300 42.94 41.02 31.02
N SER A 301 42.42 39.87 31.48
CA SER A 301 42.99 39.13 32.62
C SER A 301 42.47 37.70 32.68
N THR A 302 43.41 36.78 32.49
CA THR A 302 43.40 35.35 32.76
C THR A 302 43.63 35.10 34.26
N VAL A 303 43.04 34.05 34.86
CA VAL A 303 43.76 33.03 35.67
C VAL A 303 42.84 31.84 36.01
N THR A 304 43.52 30.72 36.18
CA THR A 304 43.19 29.30 36.25
C THR A 304 42.70 28.74 37.60
N ALA A 305 41.87 27.69 37.49
CA ALA A 305 41.83 26.39 38.19
C ALA A 305 42.11 26.27 39.70
N SER A 306 41.22 25.55 40.41
CA SER A 306 41.44 24.15 40.87
C SER A 306 40.49 23.72 42.00
N GLY A 307 40.07 22.44 41.97
CA GLY A 307 40.13 21.59 43.17
C GLY A 307 38.83 21.04 43.75
N SER A 308 38.64 19.72 43.55
CA SER A 308 38.10 18.68 44.47
C SER A 308 36.70 18.88 45.09
N GLY A 309 35.78 17.91 45.11
CA GLY A 309 35.90 16.47 45.07
C GLY A 309 35.08 15.92 46.26
N SER A 310 34.21 14.93 46.02
CA SER A 310 34.15 13.68 46.79
C SER A 310 32.90 12.87 46.43
N ALA A 311 33.08 11.55 46.47
CA ALA A 311 32.15 10.49 46.10
C ALA A 311 31.66 9.72 47.33
N SER A 312 30.53 9.03 47.18
CA SER A 312 30.16 7.73 47.80
C SER A 312 28.81 7.33 47.19
N ALA A 313 28.62 6.20 46.48
CA ALA A 313 28.78 4.78 46.85
C ALA A 313 27.95 4.44 48.12
N THR A 314 27.09 3.42 48.19
CA THR A 314 27.15 2.07 47.62
C THR A 314 25.80 1.36 47.84
N ALA A 315 25.51 0.38 46.96
CA ALA A 315 24.89 -0.94 47.25
C ALA A 315 23.44 -1.03 47.75
N SER A 316 22.66 -2.08 47.52
CA SER A 316 22.64 -3.27 46.64
C SER A 316 21.38 -4.05 47.08
N SER A 317 20.84 -4.86 46.18
CA SER A 317 20.32 -6.23 46.40
C SER A 317 18.92 -6.51 45.84
N GLU A 318 18.93 -7.59 45.05
CA GLU A 318 17.85 -8.36 44.46
C GLU A 318 16.96 -9.04 45.53
N ALA A 319 15.71 -9.35 45.18
CA ALA A 319 15.21 -10.73 45.02
C ALA A 319 13.67 -10.79 44.95
N THR A 320 13.19 -11.27 43.81
CA THR A 320 12.26 -12.39 43.61
C THR A 320 10.98 -12.54 44.46
N ALA A 321 9.85 -12.39 43.75
CA ALA A 321 8.59 -13.15 43.73
C ALA A 321 8.02 -13.80 45.02
N THR A 322 6.74 -13.55 45.25
CA THR A 322 5.73 -14.59 45.52
C THR A 322 4.34 -14.00 45.28
N GLY A 323 3.51 -14.72 44.53
CA GLY A 323 2.10 -14.42 44.36
C GLY A 323 1.25 -15.12 45.40
N GLU A 324 0.05 -14.59 45.63
CA GLU A 324 -1.12 -15.37 46.02
C GLU A 324 -2.36 -14.50 45.78
N ALA A 325 -3.16 -14.88 44.77
CA ALA A 325 -4.52 -14.41 44.59
C ALA A 325 -5.44 -15.51 45.14
N SER A 326 -6.23 -15.17 46.15
CA SER A 326 -7.21 -16.05 46.77
C SER A 326 -8.48 -16.16 45.93
N SER A 327 -8.94 -17.40 45.87
CA SER A 327 -10.15 -17.97 45.29
C SER A 327 -11.48 -17.33 45.70
N THR A 328 -12.51 -17.45 44.85
CA THR A 328 -13.75 -18.17 45.18
C THR A 328 -14.43 -18.67 43.90
N ALA A 329 -14.63 -19.98 43.82
CA ALA A 329 -15.48 -20.66 42.85
C ALA A 329 -16.85 -20.96 43.49
N THR A 330 -17.93 -20.97 42.71
CA THR A 330 -19.10 -21.81 43.00
C THR A 330 -19.72 -22.32 41.70
N SER A 331 -20.01 -23.61 41.73
CA SER A 331 -20.41 -24.50 40.64
C SER A 331 -21.93 -24.65 40.49
N GLY A 332 -22.36 -25.21 39.37
CA GLY A 332 -23.66 -25.85 39.16
C GLY A 332 -24.00 -25.93 37.66
N SER A 333 -23.51 -26.92 36.90
CA SER A 333 -24.08 -28.26 36.64
C SER A 333 -25.52 -28.30 36.11
N GLY A 334 -25.68 -28.85 34.91
CA GLY A 334 -26.94 -29.28 34.30
C GLY A 334 -26.70 -29.93 32.94
N ALA A 335 -26.68 -31.26 32.91
CA ALA A 335 -26.41 -32.12 31.75
C ALA A 335 -27.71 -32.62 31.06
N THR A 336 -27.53 -33.47 30.04
CA THR A 336 -28.47 -34.31 29.23
C THR A 336 -28.92 -33.69 27.90
N GLY A 337 -28.95 -34.39 26.74
CA GLY A 337 -28.64 -35.77 26.31
C GLY A 337 -28.69 -35.79 24.76
N SER A 338 -27.73 -36.39 24.06
CA SER A 338 -27.75 -37.76 23.48
C SER A 338 -28.66 -37.99 22.25
N SER A 339 -28.04 -38.25 21.09
CA SER A 339 -28.33 -39.35 20.11
C SER A 339 -27.63 -39.03 18.76
N GLN A 340 -26.53 -39.68 18.40
CA GLN A 340 -26.43 -40.93 17.59
C GLN A 340 -27.13 -40.89 16.22
N THR A 341 -26.32 -40.95 15.16
CA THR A 341 -26.45 -41.95 14.08
C THR A 341 -25.09 -42.17 13.42
N SER A 342 -24.76 -43.44 13.19
CA SER A 342 -23.52 -43.91 12.58
C SER A 342 -23.81 -44.67 11.28
N ALA A 343 -22.83 -44.60 10.37
CA ALA A 343 -22.36 -45.67 9.48
C ALA A 343 -23.04 -45.96 8.12
N SER A 344 -22.16 -46.00 7.11
CA SER A 344 -21.94 -47.10 6.14
C SER A 344 -22.37 -46.89 4.68
N GLY A 345 -21.44 -47.20 3.75
CA GLY A 345 -21.64 -47.25 2.29
C GLY A 345 -20.36 -46.84 1.53
N THR A 346 -19.24 -47.55 1.65
CA THR A 346 -18.77 -48.62 0.73
C THR A 346 -18.11 -48.12 -0.56
N ALA A 347 -16.89 -48.63 -0.76
CA ALA A 347 -15.94 -48.37 -1.83
C ALA A 347 -16.40 -48.84 -3.23
N ALA A 348 -15.82 -48.20 -4.26
CA ALA A 348 -15.24 -48.88 -5.42
C ALA A 348 -14.43 -47.89 -6.28
N ALA A 349 -13.09 -48.00 -6.22
CA ALA A 349 -12.25 -47.80 -7.39
C ALA A 349 -12.27 -49.10 -8.23
N PRO A 350 -11.90 -49.05 -9.51
CA PRO A 350 -10.58 -49.62 -9.79
C PRO A 350 -9.77 -48.94 -10.91
N THR A 351 -8.48 -49.28 -10.87
CA THR A 351 -7.54 -49.53 -11.98
C THR A 351 -6.90 -48.37 -12.74
N THR A 352 -5.69 -48.09 -12.25
CA THR A 352 -4.43 -47.87 -12.97
C THR A 352 -4.25 -48.64 -14.30
N VAL A 353 -3.80 -47.91 -15.32
CA VAL A 353 -2.85 -48.33 -16.36
C VAL A 353 -1.87 -47.15 -16.45
N GLY A 354 -0.58 -47.26 -16.16
CA GLY A 354 0.41 -48.08 -16.85
C GLY A 354 1.37 -47.12 -17.55
N ALA A 355 2.57 -47.00 -16.99
CA ALA A 355 3.61 -46.03 -17.32
C ALA A 355 4.10 -46.10 -18.78
N ASN A 356 4.62 -44.98 -19.29
CA ASN A 356 5.82 -45.05 -20.11
C ASN A 356 6.76 -43.87 -19.83
N SER A 357 7.94 -44.24 -19.37
CA SER A 357 9.12 -43.42 -19.12
C SER A 357 9.80 -43.02 -20.43
N GLY A 358 10.18 -41.75 -20.55
CA GLY A 358 11.07 -41.24 -21.60
C GLY A 358 12.16 -40.37 -20.98
N LEU A 359 13.39 -40.87 -21.06
CA LEU A 359 14.64 -40.32 -20.52
C LEU A 359 15.02 -38.94 -21.12
N MET A 360 15.57 -38.10 -20.25
CA MET A 360 16.71 -37.19 -20.41
C MET A 360 16.95 -36.45 -21.75
N ASN A 361 17.09 -35.12 -21.67
CA ASN A 361 18.42 -34.55 -21.89
C ASN A 361 18.65 -33.24 -21.13
N LYS A 362 19.74 -33.18 -20.37
CA LYS A 362 20.32 -31.97 -19.79
C LYS A 362 21.15 -31.29 -20.89
N ALA A 363 20.99 -29.98 -21.05
CA ALA A 363 22.03 -29.14 -21.65
C ALA A 363 22.18 -27.86 -20.84
N ASN A 364 23.42 -27.65 -20.41
CA ASN A 364 23.93 -26.55 -19.62
C ASN A 364 24.15 -25.28 -20.48
N LEU A 365 24.35 -24.19 -19.74
CA LEU A 365 25.16 -23.01 -20.08
C LEU A 365 24.57 -21.99 -21.08
N ALA A 366 24.27 -20.79 -20.59
CA ALA A 366 25.24 -19.69 -20.60
C ALA A 366 24.66 -18.46 -19.90
N LEU A 367 25.39 -17.97 -18.90
CA LEU A 367 25.18 -16.71 -18.22
C LEU A 367 25.66 -15.59 -19.17
N GLY A 368 24.75 -14.76 -19.65
CA GLY A 368 25.06 -13.59 -20.48
C GLY A 368 24.56 -12.33 -19.79
N ALA A 369 25.45 -11.66 -19.07
CA ALA A 369 25.21 -10.33 -18.54
C ALA A 369 25.26 -9.31 -19.69
N ALA A 370 24.18 -8.56 -19.87
CA ALA A 370 24.20 -7.29 -20.59
C ALA A 370 23.16 -6.37 -19.93
N GLY A 371 23.65 -5.45 -19.11
CA GLY A 371 22.86 -4.34 -18.63
C GLY A 371 22.52 -3.42 -19.79
N LEU A 372 21.27 -2.95 -19.84
CA LEU A 372 20.87 -1.81 -20.65
C LEU A 372 19.66 -1.16 -19.97
N PHE A 373 19.93 0.02 -19.41
CA PHE A 373 18.96 1.07 -19.11
C PHE A 373 18.08 1.33 -20.33
N PHE A 374 16.75 1.30 -20.19
CA PHE A 374 15.87 2.16 -20.99
C PHE A 374 14.53 2.39 -20.26
N THR A 375 14.33 3.63 -19.85
CA THR A 375 13.05 4.27 -19.54
C THR A 375 12.28 4.54 -20.83
N PHE A 376 11.05 4.06 -20.94
CA PHE A 376 9.97 4.62 -21.79
C PHE A 376 8.66 4.30 -21.05
N LEU A 377 7.87 5.26 -20.54
CA LEU A 377 7.02 6.22 -21.26
C LEU A 377 6.20 5.55 -22.36
N LEU A 378 5.06 4.98 -21.96
CA LEU A 378 3.72 5.18 -22.53
C LEU A 378 2.67 4.46 -21.67
#